data_AF-A0A8D4VS90-F1
#
_entry.id   AF-A0A8D4VS90-F1
#
_cell.length_a   1.000
_cell.length_b   1.000
_cell.length_c   1.000
_cell.angle_alpha   90.00
_cell.angle_beta   90.00
_cell.angle_gamma   90.00
#
_symmetry.space_group_name_H-M   'P 1'
#
loop_
_entity.id
_entity.type
_entity.pdbx_description
1 polymer ?
#
loop_
_entity_poly.entity_id
_entity_poly.type
_entity_poly.pdbx_seq_one_letter_code
_entity_poly.pdbx_strand_id
1 'polypeptide(L)'
;MRLACLLTLLLFVTACSTDRKPEPPVSQPAASAAAPAPAYAAATEPADTGLPAMHAIHNNRLQQAMDRINTLVYRQMRDEVNASVETRQQTQEVAKTASELSGTVEAIIATLPALRLNPGDQATFRALADKLRLYAKQMEEQANWNQIHAIPATMDAITSTCTSCHTLFRKNRSILEKCSDPNYTC
;
A
#
# COMPACT_ATOMS: atom_id res chain seq x y z
N MET A 1 -59.25 -28.92 -17.05
CA MET A 1 -59.57 -27.94 -16.00
C MET A 1 -58.46 -26.90 -15.97
N ARG A 2 -58.80 -25.66 -16.38
CA ARG A 2 -58.34 -24.31 -15.92
C ARG A 2 -56.86 -24.18 -15.46
N LEU A 3 -55.96 -23.50 -16.17
CA LEU A 3 -55.87 -22.05 -16.46
C LEU A 3 -55.72 -21.16 -15.20
N ALA A 4 -54.49 -20.71 -14.91
CA ALA A 4 -54.13 -19.42 -14.29
C ALA A 4 -52.58 -19.38 -14.15
N CYS A 5 -51.81 -18.62 -14.93
CA CYS A 5 -51.73 -17.16 -15.04
C CYS A 5 -51.01 -16.53 -13.84
N LEU A 6 -49.74 -16.13 -14.05
CA LEU A 6 -48.93 -15.09 -13.39
C LEU A 6 -47.46 -15.43 -13.73
N LEU A 7 -46.77 -14.90 -14.75
CA LEU A 7 -46.70 -13.56 -15.36
C LEU A 7 -46.49 -12.44 -14.36
N THR A 8 -45.24 -12.21 -13.94
CA THR A 8 -44.59 -10.93 -13.53
C THR A 8 -43.21 -11.27 -12.96
N LEU A 9 -42.08 -10.60 -13.22
CA LEU A 9 -41.81 -9.28 -13.79
C LEU A 9 -40.34 -9.29 -14.26
N LEU A 10 -40.12 -8.98 -15.54
CA LEU A 10 -38.83 -8.57 -16.10
C LEU A 10 -38.46 -7.21 -15.50
N LEU A 11 -37.33 -7.10 -14.80
CA LEU A 11 -36.71 -5.79 -14.53
C LEU A 11 -35.50 -5.62 -15.45
N PHE A 12 -35.79 -4.98 -16.58
CA PHE A 12 -34.82 -4.31 -17.44
C PHE A 12 -34.10 -3.24 -16.62
N VAL A 13 -32.78 -3.32 -16.55
CA VAL A 13 -31.94 -2.17 -16.19
C VAL A 13 -31.94 -1.25 -17.41
N THR A 14 -32.81 -0.25 -17.40
CA THR A 14 -32.79 0.86 -18.35
C THR A 14 -31.54 1.69 -18.09
N ALA A 15 -30.63 1.70 -19.06
CA ALA A 15 -29.57 2.69 -19.14
C ALA A 15 -30.21 4.07 -19.31
N CYS A 16 -30.10 4.92 -18.29
CA CYS A 16 -30.37 6.35 -18.43
C CYS A 16 -29.23 6.98 -19.24
N SER A 17 -29.37 6.94 -20.56
CA SER A 17 -28.59 7.78 -21.47
C SER A 17 -29.11 9.21 -21.33
N THR A 18 -28.33 10.09 -20.69
CA THR A 18 -28.64 11.52 -20.66
C THR A 18 -28.13 12.15 -21.95
N ASP A 19 -29.10 12.58 -22.75
CA ASP A 19 -28.99 13.36 -23.96
C ASP A 19 -28.20 14.66 -23.67
N ARG A 20 -26.91 14.71 -24.06
CA ARG A 20 -26.13 15.95 -24.05
C ARG A 20 -26.43 16.72 -25.32
N LYS A 21 -27.33 17.69 -25.20
CA LYS A 21 -27.53 18.78 -26.16
C LYS A 21 -26.17 19.46 -26.48
N PRO A 22 -25.77 19.62 -27.74
CA PRO A 22 -24.54 20.33 -28.09
C PRO A 22 -24.73 21.84 -27.85
N GLU A 23 -23.87 22.42 -27.01
CA GLU A 23 -23.73 23.87 -26.87
C GLU A 23 -23.06 24.47 -28.12
N PRO A 24 -23.48 25.67 -28.58
CA PRO A 24 -22.79 26.40 -29.62
C PRO A 24 -21.43 26.94 -29.12
N PRO A 25 -20.46 27.18 -30.01
CA PRO A 25 -19.14 27.66 -29.63
C PRO A 25 -19.22 29.06 -29.04
N VAL A 26 -18.82 29.19 -27.77
CA VAL A 26 -18.55 30.50 -27.15
C VAL A 26 -17.27 31.05 -27.76
N SER A 27 -17.43 32.13 -28.51
CA SER A 27 -16.36 32.97 -29.03
C SER A 27 -15.39 33.37 -27.93
N GLN A 28 -14.10 33.09 -28.13
CA GLN A 28 -13.01 33.64 -27.34
C GLN A 28 -13.00 35.17 -27.47
N PRO A 29 -13.03 35.95 -26.38
CA PRO A 29 -12.62 37.34 -26.43
C PRO A 29 -11.09 37.41 -26.53
N ALA A 30 -10.64 38.21 -27.48
CA ALA A 30 -9.26 38.56 -27.71
C ALA A 30 -8.56 39.12 -26.46
N ALA A 31 -7.24 38.97 -26.45
CA ALA A 31 -6.31 39.49 -25.45
C ALA A 31 -6.68 40.88 -24.93
N SER A 32 -6.87 41.00 -23.62
CA SER A 32 -6.93 42.26 -22.90
C SER A 32 -5.96 42.20 -21.72
N ALA A 33 -4.99 43.11 -21.78
CA ALA A 33 -4.04 43.57 -20.77
C ALA A 33 -3.96 42.87 -19.40
N ALA A 34 -2.73 42.54 -19.01
CA ALA A 34 -2.33 42.11 -17.67
C ALA A 34 -3.00 42.95 -16.57
N ALA A 35 -3.72 42.28 -15.67
CA ALA A 35 -4.19 42.88 -14.42
C ALA A 35 -2.98 43.19 -13.52
N PRO A 36 -2.89 44.38 -12.90
CA PRO A 36 -1.85 44.65 -11.93
C PRO A 36 -2.07 43.78 -10.69
N ALA A 37 -0.97 43.23 -10.16
CA ALA A 37 -0.93 42.51 -8.90
C ALA A 37 -1.56 43.36 -7.76
N PRO A 38 -2.21 42.75 -6.74
CA PRO A 38 -2.71 43.51 -5.62
C PRO A 38 -1.53 44.20 -4.94
N ALA A 39 -1.55 45.54 -4.92
CA ALA A 39 -0.62 46.32 -4.13
C ALA A 39 -0.82 45.90 -2.67
N TYR A 40 0.21 45.32 -2.07
CA TYR A 40 0.29 45.20 -0.62
C TYR A 40 0.11 46.60 -0.06
N ALA A 41 -1.03 46.85 0.59
CA ALA A 41 -1.26 48.09 1.30
C ALA A 41 -0.09 48.26 2.27
N ALA A 42 0.68 49.33 2.08
CA ALA A 42 1.76 49.69 2.99
C ALA A 42 1.12 49.79 4.39
N ALA A 43 1.51 48.89 5.28
CA ALA A 43 1.15 48.99 6.67
C ALA A 43 1.61 50.37 7.14
N THR A 44 0.67 51.23 7.54
CA THR A 44 0.98 52.49 8.23
C THR A 44 1.89 52.13 9.41
N GLU A 45 3.17 52.48 9.31
CA GLU A 45 4.06 52.38 10.45
C GLU A 45 3.51 53.28 11.56
N PRO A 46 3.38 52.78 12.81
CA PRO A 46 2.91 53.60 13.91
C PRO A 46 3.83 54.81 14.11
N ALA A 47 3.25 55.97 14.43
CA ALA A 47 4.03 57.18 14.69
C ALA A 47 5.07 56.95 15.81
N ASP A 48 6.32 57.33 15.53
CA ASP A 48 7.42 57.28 16.49
C ASP A 48 7.14 58.23 17.67
N THR A 49 6.83 57.65 18.82
CA THR A 49 6.45 58.41 20.02
C THR A 49 7.67 58.90 20.82
N GLY A 50 8.90 58.57 20.40
CA GLY A 50 10.14 58.94 21.09
C GLY A 50 10.29 58.35 22.51
N LEU A 51 9.33 57.53 22.95
CA LEU A 51 9.33 56.80 24.22
C LEU A 51 9.67 55.33 23.94
N PRO A 52 10.54 54.68 24.75
CA PRO A 52 10.79 53.25 24.59
C PRO A 52 9.47 52.48 24.66
N ALA A 53 9.08 51.80 23.58
CA ALA A 53 7.92 50.94 23.60
C ALA A 53 8.09 49.93 24.74
N MET A 54 7.15 49.87 25.69
CA MET A 54 7.25 49.02 26.90
C MET A 54 7.47 47.53 26.57
N HIS A 55 7.16 47.10 25.34
CA HIS A 55 7.42 45.74 24.83
C HIS A 55 8.91 45.46 24.57
N ALA A 56 9.75 46.50 24.42
CA ALA A 56 11.18 46.38 24.19
C ALA A 56 11.90 45.68 25.36
N ILE A 57 11.36 45.77 26.59
CA ILE A 57 11.89 45.12 27.79
C ILE A 57 11.75 43.59 27.72
N HIS A 58 10.85 43.07 26.87
CA HIS A 58 10.66 41.64 26.64
C HIS A 58 11.08 41.18 25.25
N ASN A 59 11.66 42.07 24.43
CA ASN A 59 12.01 41.76 23.04
C ASN A 59 12.98 40.58 22.94
N ASN A 60 13.98 40.51 23.83
CA ASN A 60 14.92 39.39 23.87
C ASN A 60 14.23 38.06 24.25
N ARG A 61 13.27 38.08 25.18
CA ARG A 61 12.53 36.88 25.58
C ARG A 61 11.58 36.42 24.48
N LEU A 62 10.93 37.35 23.80
CA LEU A 62 10.08 37.06 22.64
C LEU A 62 10.91 36.48 21.49
N GLN A 63 12.05 37.09 21.15
CA GLN A 63 12.94 36.60 20.10
C GLN A 63 13.43 35.18 20.41
N GLN A 64 13.88 34.93 21.66
CA GLN A 64 14.29 33.59 22.10
C GLN A 64 13.15 32.56 22.01
N ALA A 65 11.92 32.96 22.35
CA ALA A 65 10.76 32.09 22.23
C ALA A 65 10.46 31.75 20.77
N MET A 66 10.50 32.74 19.87
CA MET A 66 10.31 32.54 18.43
C MET A 66 11.41 31.67 17.83
N ASP A 67 12.68 31.90 18.17
CA ASP A 67 13.81 31.09 17.70
C ASP A 67 13.69 29.64 18.17
N ARG A 68 13.22 29.44 19.42
CA ARG A 68 12.96 28.11 19.97
C ARG A 68 11.81 27.42 19.27
N ILE A 69 10.70 28.11 19.03
CA ILE A 69 9.56 27.57 18.26
C ILE A 69 10.02 27.19 16.85
N ASN A 70 10.75 28.08 16.19
CA ASN A 70 11.26 27.85 14.84
C ASN A 70 12.16 26.60 14.80
N THR A 71 13.07 26.48 15.77
CA THR A 71 13.93 25.29 15.90
C THR A 71 13.14 24.02 16.11
N LEU A 72 12.08 24.05 16.93
CA LEU A 72 11.23 22.90 17.22
C LEU A 72 10.42 22.49 15.98
N VAL A 73 9.80 23.45 15.30
CA VAL A 73 9.03 23.21 14.07
C VAL A 73 9.93 22.63 12.97
N TYR A 74 11.08 23.25 12.69
CA TYR A 74 12.01 22.71 11.68
C TYR A 74 12.56 21.33 12.06
N ARG A 75 12.80 21.08 13.34
CA ARG A 75 13.23 19.75 13.79
C ARG A 75 12.13 18.72 13.57
N GLN A 76 10.91 19.00 14.03
CA GLN A 76 9.77 18.13 13.84
C GLN A 76 9.51 17.83 12.36
N MET A 77 9.51 18.86 11.50
CA MET A 77 9.34 18.67 10.05
C MET A 77 10.44 17.79 9.45
N ARG A 78 11.72 17.97 9.86
CA ARG A 78 12.81 17.09 9.41
C ARG A 78 12.62 15.66 9.89
N ASP A 79 12.23 15.48 11.14
CA ASP A 79 12.03 14.15 11.72
C ASP A 79 10.86 13.42 11.02
N GLU A 80 9.77 14.11 10.72
CA GLU A 80 8.63 13.58 9.94
C GLU A 80 9.04 13.22 8.50
N VAL A 81 9.82 14.07 7.82
CA VAL A 81 10.35 13.78 6.48
C VAL A 81 11.29 12.59 6.51
N ASN A 82 12.20 12.52 7.49
CA ASN A 82 13.14 11.41 7.64
C ASN A 82 12.40 10.10 7.92
N ALA A 83 11.42 10.11 8.81
CA ALA A 83 10.58 8.94 9.09
C ALA A 83 9.80 8.49 7.84
N SER A 84 9.31 9.43 7.03
CA SER A 84 8.65 9.13 5.75
C SER A 84 9.61 8.49 4.75
N VAL A 85 10.84 8.99 4.63
CA VAL A 85 11.87 8.44 3.75
C VAL A 85 12.27 7.04 4.20
N GLU A 86 12.53 6.85 5.49
CA GLU A 86 12.88 5.54 6.06
C GLU A 86 11.76 4.53 5.84
N THR A 87 10.52 4.91 6.12
CA THR A 87 9.34 4.09 5.88
C THR A 87 9.25 3.66 4.41
N ARG A 88 9.49 4.58 3.48
CA ARG A 88 9.49 4.29 2.04
C ARG A 88 10.63 3.35 1.62
N GLN A 89 11.80 3.48 2.22
CA GLN A 89 12.92 2.57 1.95
C GLN A 89 12.60 1.16 2.46
N GLN A 90 12.05 1.05 3.67
CA GLN A 90 11.63 -0.22 4.24
C GLN A 90 10.55 -0.90 3.39
N THR A 91 9.53 -0.16 2.92
CA THR A 91 8.51 -0.74 2.03
C THR A 91 9.09 -1.17 0.69
N GLN A 92 10.06 -0.43 0.13
CA GLN A 92 10.75 -0.87 -1.08
C GLN A 92 11.53 -2.16 -0.89
N GLU A 93 12.19 -2.35 0.26
CA GLU A 93 12.89 -3.60 0.55
C GLU A 93 11.92 -4.77 0.73
N VAL A 94 10.74 -4.53 1.32
CA VAL A 94 9.66 -5.53 1.37
C VAL A 94 9.21 -5.90 -0.05
N ALA A 95 8.99 -4.91 -0.93
CA ALA A 95 8.58 -5.17 -2.31
C ALA A 95 9.60 -6.04 -3.06
N LYS A 96 10.88 -5.69 -2.96
CA LYS A 96 11.98 -6.45 -3.55
C LYS A 96 12.04 -7.88 -3.02
N THR A 97 11.99 -8.06 -1.70
CA THR A 97 12.03 -9.37 -1.05
C THR A 97 10.83 -10.24 -1.45
N ALA A 98 9.65 -9.64 -1.56
CA ALA A 98 8.43 -10.33 -2.00
C ALA A 98 8.53 -10.77 -3.47
N SER A 99 9.15 -9.95 -4.33
CA SER A 99 9.46 -10.31 -5.72
C SER A 99 10.43 -11.50 -5.79
N GLU A 100 11.50 -11.49 -4.99
CA GLU A 100 12.47 -12.60 -4.89
C GLU A 100 11.82 -13.90 -4.38
N LEU A 101 10.91 -13.80 -3.40
CA LEU A 101 10.12 -14.93 -2.93
C LEU A 101 9.26 -15.51 -4.06
N SER A 102 8.58 -14.66 -4.83
CA SER A 102 7.77 -15.08 -5.98
C SER A 102 8.59 -15.89 -6.99
N GLY A 103 9.77 -15.38 -7.37
CA GLY A 103 10.70 -16.08 -8.26
C GLY A 103 11.23 -17.39 -7.66
N THR A 104 11.52 -17.41 -6.36
CA THR A 104 11.94 -18.63 -5.65
C THR A 104 10.86 -19.71 -5.70
N VAL A 105 9.59 -19.33 -5.57
CA VAL A 105 8.46 -20.26 -5.65
C VAL A 105 8.31 -20.85 -7.05
N GLU A 106 8.57 -20.07 -8.11
CA GLU A 106 8.59 -20.59 -9.48
C GLU A 106 9.68 -21.65 -9.66
N ALA A 107 10.87 -21.41 -9.09
CA ALA A 107 11.94 -22.41 -9.08
C ALA A 107 11.53 -23.67 -8.32
N ILE A 108 10.85 -23.55 -7.16
CA ILE A 108 10.31 -24.69 -6.41
C ILE A 108 9.31 -25.49 -7.25
N ILE A 109 8.36 -24.83 -7.93
CA ILE A 109 7.39 -25.48 -8.81
C ILE A 109 8.10 -26.22 -9.95
N ALA A 110 9.16 -25.65 -10.52
CA ALA A 110 9.94 -26.30 -11.57
C ALA A 110 10.62 -27.60 -11.11
N THR A 111 10.85 -27.79 -9.80
CA THR A 111 11.35 -29.05 -9.25
C THR A 111 10.29 -30.14 -9.09
N LEU A 112 9.00 -29.82 -9.19
CA LEU A 112 7.88 -30.75 -8.95
C LEU A 112 8.02 -32.09 -9.70
N PRO A 113 8.40 -32.13 -10.99
CA PRO A 113 8.55 -33.41 -11.69
C PRO A 113 9.62 -34.32 -11.07
N ALA A 114 10.64 -33.75 -10.41
CA ALA A 114 11.71 -34.50 -9.76
C ALA A 114 11.29 -35.09 -8.40
N LEU A 115 10.22 -34.58 -7.78
CA LEU A 115 9.77 -35.00 -6.44
C LEU A 115 9.07 -36.37 -6.41
N ARG A 116 8.78 -36.97 -7.58
CA ARG A 116 8.13 -38.29 -7.74
C ARG A 116 6.86 -38.49 -6.88
N LEU A 117 6.13 -37.40 -6.63
CA LEU A 117 4.85 -37.44 -5.92
C LEU A 117 3.78 -38.13 -6.78
N ASN A 118 2.76 -38.71 -6.17
CA ASN A 118 1.60 -39.19 -6.93
C ASN A 118 0.81 -38.00 -7.53
N PRO A 119 -0.06 -38.21 -8.53
CA PRO A 119 -0.76 -37.10 -9.20
C PRO A 119 -1.58 -36.19 -8.27
N GLY A 120 -2.21 -36.75 -7.23
CA GLY A 120 -2.98 -35.95 -6.26
C GLY A 120 -2.09 -35.06 -5.40
N ASP A 121 -0.96 -35.59 -4.94
CA ASP A 121 0.04 -34.85 -4.17
C ASP A 121 0.74 -33.80 -5.03
N GLN A 122 1.02 -34.09 -6.31
CA GLN A 122 1.55 -33.11 -7.27
C GLN A 122 0.60 -31.93 -7.44
N ALA A 123 -0.70 -32.20 -7.62
CA ALA A 123 -1.71 -31.16 -7.75
C ALA A 123 -1.81 -30.32 -6.46
N THR A 124 -1.79 -30.97 -5.29
CA THR A 124 -1.85 -30.30 -3.98
C THR A 124 -0.62 -29.43 -3.73
N PHE A 125 0.58 -29.96 -4.00
CA PHE A 125 1.83 -29.21 -3.89
C PHE A 125 1.82 -27.99 -4.79
N ARG A 126 1.45 -28.16 -6.07
CA ARG A 126 1.38 -27.07 -7.04
C ARG A 126 0.38 -26.00 -6.61
N ALA A 127 -0.80 -26.38 -6.12
CA ALA A 127 -1.80 -25.43 -5.63
C ALA A 127 -1.29 -24.60 -4.44
N LEU A 128 -0.59 -25.22 -3.49
CA LEU A 128 0.00 -24.50 -2.36
C LEU A 128 1.14 -23.57 -2.79
N ALA A 129 1.98 -24.01 -3.72
CA ALA A 129 3.04 -23.18 -4.27
C ALA A 129 2.47 -22.00 -5.07
N ASP A 130 1.48 -22.21 -5.93
CA ASP A 130 0.80 -21.13 -6.66
C ASP A 130 0.14 -20.13 -5.70
N LYS A 131 -0.45 -20.61 -4.60
CA LYS A 131 -1.01 -19.75 -3.54
C LYS A 131 0.07 -18.90 -2.85
N LEU A 132 1.22 -19.49 -2.53
CA LEU A 132 2.35 -18.76 -1.96
C LEU A 132 2.87 -17.68 -2.92
N ARG A 133 2.99 -18.02 -4.21
CA ARG A 133 3.39 -17.06 -5.26
C ARG A 133 2.41 -15.89 -5.37
N LEU A 134 1.10 -16.17 -5.31
CA LEU A 134 0.06 -15.14 -5.32
C LEU A 134 0.22 -14.17 -4.16
N TYR A 135 0.38 -14.67 -2.93
CA TYR A 135 0.56 -13.79 -1.77
C TYR A 135 1.88 -13.02 -1.79
N ALA A 136 2.95 -13.61 -2.32
CA ALA A 136 4.21 -12.89 -2.54
C ALA A 136 4.01 -11.71 -3.50
N LYS A 137 3.33 -11.90 -4.64
CA LYS A 137 3.00 -10.81 -5.57
C LYS A 137 2.07 -9.76 -4.95
N GLN A 138 1.09 -10.19 -4.16
CA GLN A 138 0.21 -9.28 -3.44
C GLN A 138 0.99 -8.43 -2.44
N MET A 139 1.96 -9.00 -1.71
CA MET A 139 2.81 -8.25 -0.79
C MET A 139 3.72 -7.26 -1.51
N GLU A 140 4.27 -7.66 -2.66
CA GLU A 140 5.03 -6.77 -3.54
C GLU A 140 4.21 -5.56 -4.00
N GLU A 141 2.97 -5.79 -4.46
CA GLU A 141 2.05 -4.71 -4.81
C GLU A 141 1.70 -3.84 -3.61
N GLN A 142 1.30 -4.42 -2.48
CA GLN A 142 1.00 -3.63 -1.26
C GLN A 142 2.17 -2.74 -0.85
N ALA A 143 3.39 -3.26 -0.91
CA ALA A 143 4.61 -2.54 -0.58
C ALA A 143 4.93 -1.43 -1.60
N ASN A 144 4.81 -1.70 -2.91
CA ASN A 144 4.99 -0.72 -3.98
C ASN A 144 3.99 0.45 -3.89
N TRP A 145 2.79 0.18 -3.38
CA TRP A 145 1.72 1.17 -3.20
C TRP A 145 1.69 1.76 -1.77
N ASN A 146 2.72 1.53 -0.95
CA ASN A 146 2.82 1.98 0.44
C ASN A 146 1.61 1.60 1.33
N GLN A 147 0.96 0.48 1.04
CA GLN A 147 -0.16 -0.06 1.81
C GLN A 147 0.32 -0.84 3.04
N ILE A 148 1.10 -0.18 3.91
CA ILE A 148 1.81 -0.82 5.03
C ILE A 148 0.86 -1.57 5.97
N HIS A 149 -0.33 -1.03 6.20
CA HIS A 149 -1.34 -1.65 7.05
C HIS A 149 -1.88 -2.97 6.51
N ALA A 150 -1.73 -3.26 5.22
CA ALA A 150 -2.17 -4.50 4.59
C ALA A 150 -1.09 -5.61 4.60
N ILE A 151 0.19 -5.23 4.76
CA ILE A 151 1.34 -6.16 4.73
C ILE A 151 1.23 -7.26 5.82
N PRO A 152 0.86 -6.97 7.08
CA PRO A 152 0.77 -8.01 8.12
C PRO A 152 -0.18 -9.15 7.77
N ALA A 153 -1.38 -8.85 7.24
CA ALA A 153 -2.35 -9.87 6.87
C ALA A 153 -1.83 -10.79 5.74
N THR A 154 -1.12 -10.21 4.75
CA THR A 154 -0.49 -10.99 3.68
C THR A 154 0.68 -11.83 4.22
N MET A 155 1.44 -11.32 5.20
CA MET A 155 2.51 -12.08 5.87
C MET A 155 1.97 -13.29 6.64
N ASP A 156 0.84 -13.14 7.32
CA ASP A 156 0.16 -14.25 7.98
C ASP A 156 -0.30 -15.31 6.98
N ALA A 157 -0.83 -14.89 5.82
CA ALA A 157 -1.24 -15.78 4.75
C ALA A 157 -0.06 -16.55 4.12
N ILE A 158 1.08 -15.88 3.91
CA ILE A 158 2.36 -16.50 3.49
C ILE A 158 2.79 -17.54 4.52
N THR A 159 2.85 -17.16 5.80
CA THR A 159 3.31 -18.03 6.90
C THR A 159 2.42 -19.27 7.06
N SER A 160 1.11 -19.08 6.97
CA SER A 160 0.14 -20.18 6.99
C SER A 160 0.37 -21.15 5.82
N THR A 161 0.56 -20.62 4.61
CA THR A 161 0.80 -21.43 3.40
C THR A 161 2.11 -22.22 3.51
N CYS A 162 3.19 -21.60 4.00
CA CYS A 162 4.46 -22.27 4.28
C CYS A 162 4.26 -23.42 5.28
N THR A 163 3.51 -23.17 6.36
CA THR A 163 3.23 -24.16 7.39
C THR A 163 2.42 -25.34 6.84
N SER A 164 1.38 -25.09 6.04
CA SER A 164 0.58 -26.13 5.40
C SER A 164 1.42 -26.98 4.45
N CYS A 165 2.22 -26.34 3.58
CA CYS A 165 3.09 -27.05 2.65
C CYS A 165 4.10 -27.93 3.40
N HIS A 166 4.76 -27.39 4.44
CA HIS A 166 5.69 -28.17 5.24
C HIS A 166 5.01 -29.27 6.04
N THR A 167 3.80 -29.07 6.55
CA THR A 167 3.09 -30.12 7.28
C THR A 167 2.80 -31.32 6.39
N LEU A 168 2.38 -31.08 5.13
CA LEU A 168 2.04 -32.12 4.18
C LEU A 168 3.26 -32.82 3.57
N PHE A 169 4.32 -32.06 3.27
CA PHE A 169 5.42 -32.57 2.44
C PHE A 169 6.77 -32.65 3.17
N ARG A 170 6.86 -32.29 4.46
CA ARG A 170 8.12 -32.32 5.25
C ARG A 170 8.22 -33.46 6.29
N LYS A 171 7.18 -34.26 6.57
CA LYS A 171 7.24 -35.45 7.47
C LYS A 171 7.08 -36.74 6.64
N ASN A 172 7.96 -37.77 6.66
CA ASN A 172 9.10 -38.10 7.52
C ASN A 172 10.25 -38.71 6.70
N ARG A 173 11.36 -37.98 6.49
CA ARG A 173 12.62 -38.65 6.08
C ARG A 173 13.14 -39.56 7.20
N SER A 174 12.92 -39.21 8.47
CA SER A 174 13.42 -40.00 9.62
C SER A 174 12.59 -41.24 9.98
N ILE A 175 11.34 -41.38 9.52
CA ILE A 175 10.55 -42.61 9.75
C ILE A 175 10.71 -43.56 8.57
N LEU A 176 10.86 -43.04 7.34
CA LEU A 176 11.21 -43.88 6.18
C LEU A 176 12.66 -44.40 6.25
N GLU A 177 13.62 -43.62 6.79
CA GLU A 177 14.96 -44.16 7.12
C GLU A 177 14.92 -45.17 8.27
N LYS A 178 14.14 -44.92 9.34
CA LYS A 178 14.03 -45.86 10.47
C LYS A 178 13.31 -47.16 10.14
N CYS A 179 12.29 -47.15 9.27
CA CYS A 179 11.64 -48.37 8.80
C CYS A 179 12.46 -49.10 7.70
N SER A 180 13.61 -48.57 7.28
CA SER A 180 14.56 -49.25 6.40
C SER A 180 15.72 -49.90 7.17
N ASP A 181 15.82 -49.69 8.49
CA ASP A 181 16.78 -50.35 9.38
C ASP A 181 16.14 -51.63 9.96
N PRO A 182 16.71 -52.82 9.75
CA PRO A 182 16.17 -54.08 10.25
C PRO A 182 16.11 -54.18 11.79
N ASN A 183 16.70 -53.23 12.53
CA ASN A 183 16.69 -53.19 13.99
C ASN A 183 15.51 -52.42 14.61
N TYR A 184 14.64 -51.81 13.79
CA TYR A 184 13.45 -51.09 14.29
C TYR A 184 12.17 -51.70 13.71
N THR A 185 11.26 -52.14 14.58
CA THR A 185 9.91 -52.57 14.20
C THR A 185 9.00 -51.35 14.03
N CYS A 186 8.42 -51.27 12.83
CA CYS A 186 7.20 -50.54 12.53
C CYS A 186 6.03 -51.54 12.68
#